data_AF-A0A5C0ZT28-F1
#
_entry.id   AF-A0A5C0ZT28-F1
#
_cell.length_a   1.000
_cell.length_b   1.000
_cell.length_c   1.000
_cell.angle_alpha   90.00
_cell.angle_beta   90.00
_cell.angle_gamma   90.00
#
_symmetry.space_group_name_H-M   'P 1'
#
loop_
_entity.id
_entity.type
_entity.pdbx_description
1 polymer ?
#
loop_
_entity_poly.entity_id
_entity_poly.type
_entity_poly.pdbx_seq_one_letter_code
_entity_poly.pdbx_strand_id
1 'polypeptide(L)'
;MGVRCGTSVMALVLVLLLVGVSVNAQNCGCASGLCCSKYGYCGTTSDYCGDGCQSGPCTSSGGGSPSTGGGNVGTIISQSVFDGLAGGAPSSCEGKGFYTYDAFIAAANAYSGFGTTGASDNQKRELAAFFANVMHETGGLCYINEQNPASIYCDATSTSWPCASGKSYHGRGPLQLSWNYNYGVAGQNIGFDGLNNPDVVGQDATISFKTAVWFWMQNCHSAITSG
;
A
#
# COMPACT_ATOMS: atom_id res chain seq x y z
N MET A 1 -54.96 39.63 -9.30
CA MET A 1 -55.08 40.69 -8.28
C MET A 1 -56.44 40.58 -7.63
N GLY A 2 -56.52 40.63 -6.29
CA GLY A 2 -57.80 40.80 -5.57
C GLY A 2 -58.04 39.78 -4.45
N VAL A 3 -57.58 40.13 -3.26
CA VAL A 3 -57.74 39.42 -1.97
C VAL A 3 -59.13 39.66 -1.38
N ARG A 4 -59.69 38.67 -0.63
CA ARG A 4 -60.44 38.74 0.67
C ARG A 4 -61.27 37.43 0.83
N CYS A 5 -61.44 36.80 1.99
CA CYS A 5 -61.88 37.29 3.30
C CYS A 5 -61.47 36.31 4.43
N GLY A 6 -61.28 36.79 5.67
CA GLY A 6 -61.07 35.97 6.87
C GLY A 6 -62.31 35.13 7.24
N THR A 7 -62.38 34.36 8.33
CA THR A 7 -61.74 34.42 9.65
C THR A 7 -62.03 33.09 10.36
N SER A 8 -61.27 32.80 11.42
CA SER A 8 -61.68 32.07 12.64
C SER A 8 -61.13 30.66 12.90
N VAL A 9 -60.26 30.64 13.92
CA VAL A 9 -60.29 29.77 15.10
C VAL A 9 -60.18 28.26 14.87
N MET A 10 -59.04 27.69 15.26
CA MET A 10 -58.97 26.71 16.36
C MET A 10 -57.50 26.40 16.66
N ALA A 11 -57.07 26.79 17.86
CA ALA A 11 -55.81 26.35 18.43
C ALA A 11 -55.88 24.85 18.70
N LEU A 12 -54.93 24.08 18.15
CA LEU A 12 -54.63 22.75 18.63
C LEU A 12 -53.11 22.59 18.62
N VAL A 13 -52.46 23.07 19.68
CA VAL A 13 -51.06 22.81 19.94
C VAL A 13 -50.98 21.36 20.42
N LEU A 14 -50.64 20.45 19.50
CA LEU A 14 -50.31 19.07 19.84
C LEU A 14 -48.88 19.07 20.40
N VAL A 15 -48.77 19.18 21.74
CA VAL A 15 -47.51 18.94 22.45
C VAL A 15 -47.23 17.44 22.38
N LEU A 16 -46.41 17.01 21.42
CA LEU A 16 -45.79 15.70 21.42
C LEU A 16 -44.80 15.65 22.59
N LEU A 17 -45.26 15.11 23.72
CA LEU A 17 -44.42 14.61 24.80
C LEU A 17 -43.52 13.51 24.23
N LEU A 18 -42.29 13.89 23.91
CA LEU A 18 -41.18 12.96 23.74
C LEU A 18 -40.98 12.26 25.09
N VAL A 19 -41.57 11.07 25.25
CA VAL A 19 -41.06 10.08 26.19
C VAL A 19 -39.65 9.73 25.72
N GLY A 20 -38.68 10.45 26.25
CA GLY A 20 -37.28 10.09 26.17
C GLY A 20 -37.11 8.74 26.84
N VAL A 21 -37.22 7.67 26.06
CA VAL A 21 -36.60 6.40 26.43
C VAL A 21 -35.12 6.71 26.64
N SER A 22 -34.69 6.63 27.90
CA SER A 22 -33.29 6.70 28.26
C SER A 22 -32.60 5.52 27.59
N VAL A 23 -32.06 5.75 26.39
CA VAL A 23 -31.10 4.84 25.79
C VAL A 23 -29.88 4.92 26.71
N ASN A 24 -29.66 3.89 27.53
CA ASN A 24 -28.42 3.77 28.27
C ASN A 24 -27.29 3.79 27.25
N ALA A 25 -26.57 4.91 27.18
CA ALA A 25 -25.32 4.98 26.44
C ALA A 25 -24.35 4.02 27.15
N GLN A 26 -24.18 2.83 26.57
CA GLN A 26 -23.23 1.86 27.10
C GLN A 26 -21.83 2.35 26.76
N ASN A 27 -21.20 2.96 27.77
CA ASN A 27 -19.85 3.49 27.75
C ASN A 27 -18.86 2.31 27.66
N CYS A 28 -18.05 2.24 26.59
CA CYS A 28 -17.11 1.14 26.38
C CYS A 28 -16.11 1.02 27.55
N GLY A 29 -16.06 -0.15 28.19
CA GLY A 29 -15.18 -0.49 29.31
C GLY A 29 -14.77 -1.96 29.30
N CYS A 30 -14.50 -2.51 28.11
CA CYS A 30 -14.25 -3.93 27.91
C CYS A 30 -12.94 -4.39 28.55
N ALA A 31 -12.91 -5.63 29.04
CA ALA A 31 -11.68 -6.27 29.48
C ALA A 31 -10.71 -6.46 28.30
N SER A 32 -9.40 -6.57 28.59
CA SER A 32 -8.37 -6.69 27.56
C SER A 32 -8.63 -7.89 26.64
N GLY A 33 -8.57 -7.64 25.32
CA GLY A 33 -8.84 -8.65 24.28
C GLY A 33 -10.28 -8.74 23.78
N LEU A 34 -11.22 -7.93 24.30
CA LEU A 34 -12.61 -7.86 23.83
C LEU A 34 -12.86 -6.60 23.00
N CYS A 35 -13.65 -6.74 21.94
CA CYS A 35 -14.12 -5.65 21.08
C CYS A 35 -15.37 -5.00 21.65
N CYS A 36 -15.46 -3.67 21.59
CA CYS A 36 -16.67 -2.92 21.86
C CYS A 36 -17.44 -2.72 20.55
N SER A 37 -18.62 -3.30 20.42
CA SER A 37 -19.46 -3.18 19.22
C SER A 37 -19.97 -1.75 19.01
N LYS A 38 -20.53 -1.48 17.83
CA LYS A 38 -21.20 -0.20 17.53
C LYS A 38 -22.34 0.16 18.45
N TYR A 39 -22.85 -0.81 19.20
CA TYR A 39 -23.93 -0.64 20.16
C TYR A 39 -23.45 -0.59 21.62
N GLY A 40 -22.13 -0.61 21.87
CA GLY A 40 -21.54 -0.50 23.20
C GLY A 40 -21.39 -1.82 23.97
N TYR A 41 -21.46 -2.98 23.29
CA TYR A 41 -21.34 -4.30 23.93
C TYR A 41 -19.96 -4.92 23.71
N CYS A 42 -19.47 -5.69 24.68
CA CYS A 42 -18.17 -6.35 24.60
C CYS A 42 -18.26 -7.80 24.06
N GLY A 43 -17.41 -8.18 23.12
CA GLY A 43 -17.34 -9.56 22.60
C GLY A 43 -16.16 -9.79 21.65
N THR A 44 -15.99 -11.03 21.18
CA THR A 44 -14.88 -11.41 20.28
C THR A 44 -15.33 -11.84 18.88
N THR A 45 -16.64 -11.96 18.63
CA THR A 45 -17.15 -12.37 17.31
C THR A 45 -17.26 -11.17 16.37
N SER A 46 -17.49 -11.44 15.09
CA SER A 46 -17.66 -10.43 14.04
C SER A 46 -18.77 -9.40 14.32
N ASP A 47 -19.77 -9.75 15.13
CA ASP A 47 -20.84 -8.81 15.49
C ASP A 47 -20.37 -7.71 16.45
N TYR A 48 -19.27 -7.98 17.18
CA TYR A 48 -18.66 -7.05 18.13
C TYR A 48 -17.43 -6.39 17.56
N CYS A 49 -16.60 -7.17 16.87
CA CYS A 49 -15.35 -6.69 16.30
C CYS A 49 -15.52 -6.12 14.89
N GLY A 50 -16.59 -6.46 14.18
CA GLY A 50 -16.81 -6.06 12.78
C GLY A 50 -17.24 -4.61 12.60
N ASP A 51 -18.11 -4.35 11.63
CA ASP A 51 -18.46 -3.01 11.20
C ASP A 51 -19.03 -2.12 12.34
N GLY A 52 -18.40 -0.97 12.55
CA GLY A 52 -18.73 0.01 13.59
C GLY A 52 -18.18 -0.29 14.99
N CYS A 53 -17.23 -1.23 15.13
CA CYS A 53 -16.56 -1.47 16.41
C CYS A 53 -15.88 -0.18 16.95
N GLN A 54 -16.15 0.15 18.21
CA GLN A 54 -15.77 1.39 18.88
C GLN A 54 -14.40 1.33 19.58
N SER A 55 -13.98 0.14 20.07
CA SER A 55 -12.68 -0.07 20.75
C SER A 55 -12.33 -1.56 20.89
N GLY A 56 -11.09 -1.91 21.26
CA GLY A 56 -10.63 -3.31 21.35
C GLY A 56 -10.02 -3.83 20.03
N PRO A 57 -9.84 -5.15 19.83
CA PRO A 57 -9.30 -5.72 18.60
C PRO A 57 -10.34 -5.74 17.46
N CYS A 58 -10.89 -4.56 17.15
CA CYS A 58 -11.86 -4.35 16.08
C CYS A 58 -11.30 -4.88 14.75
N THR A 59 -12.07 -5.74 14.08
CA THR A 59 -11.82 -6.26 12.74
C THR A 59 -12.37 -5.34 11.65
N SER A 60 -12.84 -4.13 11.98
CA SER A 60 -13.46 -3.23 11.02
C SER A 60 -12.47 -2.82 9.93
N SER A 61 -12.83 -3.16 8.69
CA SER A 61 -12.66 -2.30 7.53
C SER A 61 -12.98 -0.84 7.94
N GLY A 62 -11.97 -0.07 8.34
CA GLY A 62 -12.12 1.34 8.71
C GLY A 62 -11.50 1.76 10.04
N GLY A 63 -10.16 1.87 10.05
CA GLY A 63 -9.48 3.09 10.53
C GLY A 63 -8.93 3.12 11.96
N GLY A 64 -7.61 3.02 12.10
CA GLY A 64 -6.94 3.45 13.34
C GLY A 64 -5.44 3.25 13.56
N SER A 65 -4.58 2.94 12.56
CA SER A 65 -3.12 3.21 12.65
C SER A 65 -2.42 3.06 11.30
N PRO A 66 -1.38 3.87 11.02
CA PRO A 66 -1.49 5.19 10.41
C PRO A 66 -1.96 5.13 8.95
N SER A 67 -2.79 6.12 8.58
CA SER A 67 -3.13 6.43 7.19
C SER A 67 -1.86 6.75 6.39
N THR A 68 -1.50 5.86 5.47
CA THR A 68 -0.87 6.24 4.20
C THR A 68 -1.82 5.81 3.10
N GLY A 69 -2.60 6.78 2.61
CA GLY A 69 -3.66 6.56 1.62
C GLY A 69 -3.17 5.77 0.42
N GLY A 70 -3.64 4.53 0.28
CA GLY A 70 -3.59 3.80 -0.97
C GLY A 70 -4.49 4.51 -1.97
N GLY A 71 -3.90 5.21 -2.94
CA GLY A 71 -4.61 5.60 -4.14
C GLY A 71 -5.13 4.37 -4.91
N ASN A 72 -5.72 4.61 -6.08
CA ASN A 72 -6.33 3.63 -6.99
C ASN A 72 -5.59 2.26 -7.08
N VAL A 73 -4.25 2.22 -6.99
CA VAL A 73 -3.44 0.99 -6.96
C VAL A 73 -3.91 -0.06 -5.94
N GLY A 74 -4.14 0.32 -4.67
CA GLY A 74 -4.56 -0.63 -3.62
C GLY A 74 -5.99 -1.14 -3.79
N THR A 75 -6.79 -0.50 -4.65
CA THR A 75 -8.13 -0.99 -5.04
C THR A 75 -8.07 -2.03 -6.14
N ILE A 76 -7.03 -2.01 -6.99
CA ILE A 76 -6.80 -2.98 -8.06
C ILE A 76 -6.02 -4.18 -7.54
N ILE A 77 -4.88 -3.92 -6.89
CA ILE A 77 -4.07 -4.93 -6.22
C ILE A 77 -4.42 -4.83 -4.74
N SER A 78 -5.46 -5.56 -4.33
CA SER A 78 -5.78 -5.69 -2.92
C SER A 78 -4.72 -6.52 -2.20
N GLN A 79 -4.69 -6.46 -0.87
CA GLN A 79 -3.83 -7.31 -0.06
C GLN A 79 -3.99 -8.79 -0.41
N SER A 80 -5.23 -9.28 -0.59
CA SER A 80 -5.47 -10.68 -0.96
C SER A 80 -4.92 -11.05 -2.33
N VAL A 81 -4.92 -10.12 -3.29
CA VAL A 81 -4.32 -10.33 -4.61
C VAL A 81 -2.80 -10.42 -4.47
N PHE A 82 -2.19 -9.48 -3.74
CA PHE A 82 -0.76 -9.49 -3.48
C PHE A 82 -0.31 -10.75 -2.72
N ASP A 83 -1.03 -11.13 -1.68
CA ASP A 83 -0.75 -12.35 -0.90
C ASP A 83 -0.88 -13.61 -1.76
N GLY A 84 -1.77 -13.61 -2.76
CA GLY A 84 -1.84 -14.68 -3.76
C GLY A 84 -0.58 -14.77 -4.64
N LEU A 85 -0.01 -13.62 -5.04
CA LEU A 85 1.24 -13.56 -5.80
C LEU A 85 2.44 -14.01 -4.93
N ALA A 86 2.60 -13.42 -3.75
CA ALA A 86 3.70 -13.71 -2.82
C ALA A 86 3.58 -15.09 -2.15
N GLY A 87 2.37 -15.64 -2.06
CA GLY A 87 2.08 -16.95 -1.51
C GLY A 87 2.69 -18.10 -2.34
N GLY A 88 2.92 -17.88 -3.63
CA GLY A 88 3.54 -18.86 -4.53
C GLY A 88 4.99 -19.21 -4.18
N ALA A 89 5.71 -18.31 -3.50
CA ALA A 89 7.09 -18.55 -3.08
C ALA A 89 7.18 -19.57 -1.93
N PRO A 90 7.95 -20.67 -2.08
CA PRO A 90 8.26 -21.61 -0.99
C PRO A 90 8.80 -20.93 0.27
N SER A 91 8.61 -21.57 1.43
CA SER A 91 9.14 -21.05 2.71
C SER A 91 10.66 -20.98 2.79
N SER A 92 11.36 -21.74 1.93
CA SER A 92 12.83 -21.72 1.82
C SER A 92 13.39 -20.58 0.98
N CYS A 93 12.52 -19.80 0.32
CA CYS A 93 12.95 -18.68 -0.50
C CYS A 93 13.50 -17.54 0.36
N GLU A 94 14.57 -16.92 -0.12
CA GLU A 94 15.18 -15.72 0.47
C GLU A 94 14.15 -14.59 0.65
N GLY A 95 13.30 -14.37 -0.37
CA GLY A 95 12.27 -13.35 -0.37
C GLY A 95 11.07 -13.62 0.53
N LYS A 96 11.01 -14.78 1.20
CA LYS A 96 9.85 -15.14 2.02
C LYS A 96 9.73 -14.20 3.22
N GLY A 97 8.63 -13.45 3.28
CA GLY A 97 8.37 -12.47 4.33
C GLY A 97 9.08 -11.12 4.12
N PHE A 98 9.92 -11.00 3.10
CA PHE A 98 10.54 -9.73 2.73
C PHE A 98 9.61 -8.85 1.89
N TYR A 99 9.04 -9.40 0.82
CA TYR A 99 8.11 -8.66 -0.03
C TYR A 99 6.72 -8.58 0.62
N THR A 100 6.38 -7.41 1.15
CA THR A 100 5.11 -7.18 1.84
C THR A 100 4.20 -6.25 1.05
N TYR A 101 2.89 -6.42 1.26
CA TYR A 101 1.87 -5.58 0.64
C TYR A 101 2.05 -4.09 1.02
N ASP A 102 2.31 -3.81 2.30
CA ASP A 102 2.50 -2.44 2.79
C ASP A 102 3.71 -1.76 2.14
N ALA A 103 4.82 -2.49 1.96
CA ALA A 103 5.99 -1.97 1.26
C ALA A 103 5.69 -1.65 -0.21
N PHE A 104 4.94 -2.53 -0.90
CA PHE A 104 4.48 -2.29 -2.26
C PHE A 104 3.59 -1.04 -2.35
N ILE A 105 2.59 -0.91 -1.49
CA ILE A 105 1.67 0.24 -1.49
C ILE A 105 2.40 1.54 -1.14
N ALA A 106 3.32 1.51 -0.16
CA ALA A 106 4.14 2.67 0.19
C ALA A 106 5.01 3.12 -0.99
N ALA A 107 5.57 2.19 -1.76
CA ALA A 107 6.32 2.50 -2.96
C ALA A 107 5.42 3.02 -4.09
N ALA A 108 4.30 2.37 -4.38
CA ALA A 108 3.36 2.77 -5.41
C ALA A 108 2.84 4.20 -5.19
N ASN A 109 2.49 4.54 -3.95
CA ASN A 109 2.00 5.88 -3.59
C ASN A 109 3.08 6.98 -3.67
N ALA A 110 4.37 6.61 -3.68
CA ALA A 110 5.45 7.58 -3.83
C ALA A 110 5.62 8.07 -5.27
N TYR A 111 5.00 7.41 -6.27
CA TYR A 111 5.13 7.73 -7.67
C TYR A 111 3.77 7.99 -8.32
N SER A 112 3.40 9.27 -8.42
CA SER A 112 2.17 9.67 -9.09
C SER A 112 2.12 9.15 -10.53
N GLY A 113 1.00 8.54 -10.92
CA GLY A 113 0.80 7.96 -12.25
C GLY A 113 0.96 6.44 -12.30
N PHE A 114 1.80 5.86 -11.44
CA PHE A 114 2.00 4.41 -11.40
C PHE A 114 0.69 3.68 -11.07
N GLY A 115 0.15 2.92 -12.03
CA GLY A 115 -1.10 2.18 -11.86
C GLY A 115 -2.33 3.08 -11.68
N THR A 116 -2.22 4.38 -11.95
CA THR A 116 -3.32 5.35 -11.80
C THR A 116 -3.56 6.18 -13.07
N THR A 117 -2.72 6.03 -14.10
CA THR A 117 -2.85 6.77 -15.36
C THR A 117 -3.84 6.09 -16.31
N GLY A 118 -4.69 6.90 -16.96
CA GLY A 118 -5.60 6.42 -18.01
C GLY A 118 -6.84 5.68 -17.50
N ALA A 119 -7.50 4.95 -18.41
CA ALA A 119 -8.68 4.16 -18.10
C ALA A 119 -8.36 2.99 -17.16
N SER A 120 -9.38 2.46 -16.47
CA SER A 120 -9.24 1.36 -15.51
C SER A 120 -8.58 0.11 -16.09
N ASP A 121 -8.82 -0.21 -17.36
CA ASP A 121 -8.17 -1.34 -18.03
C ASP A 121 -6.67 -1.09 -18.29
N ASN A 122 -6.25 0.17 -18.49
CA ASN A 122 -4.84 0.51 -18.65
C ASN A 122 -4.12 0.44 -17.29
N GLN A 123 -4.77 0.91 -16.22
CA GLN A 123 -4.26 0.80 -14.85
C GLN A 123 -4.06 -0.67 -14.44
N LYS A 124 -5.06 -1.53 -14.70
CA LYS A 124 -4.95 -2.98 -14.47
C LYS A 124 -3.85 -3.62 -15.30
N ARG A 125 -3.75 -3.27 -16.58
CA ARG A 125 -2.70 -3.79 -17.49
C ARG A 125 -1.30 -3.37 -17.04
N GLU A 126 -1.13 -2.13 -16.60
CA GLU A 126 0.14 -1.65 -16.06
C GLU A 126 0.56 -2.46 -14.82
N LEU A 127 -0.33 -2.60 -13.84
CA LEU A 127 -0.01 -3.32 -12.60
C LEU A 127 0.23 -4.81 -12.87
N ALA A 128 -0.53 -5.42 -13.77
CA ALA A 128 -0.30 -6.80 -14.20
C ALA A 128 1.06 -6.95 -14.92
N ALA A 129 1.42 -6.02 -15.81
CA ALA A 129 2.70 -6.05 -16.52
C ALA A 129 3.89 -5.81 -15.57
N PHE A 130 3.75 -4.88 -14.62
CA PHE A 130 4.75 -4.65 -13.58
C PHE A 130 5.00 -5.93 -12.78
N PHE A 131 3.94 -6.54 -12.22
CA PHE A 131 4.10 -7.77 -11.45
C PHE A 131 4.57 -8.95 -12.31
N ALA A 132 4.18 -9.04 -13.58
CA ALA A 132 4.71 -10.09 -14.46
C ALA A 132 6.23 -10.01 -14.60
N ASN A 133 6.78 -8.81 -14.79
CA ASN A 133 8.23 -8.60 -14.82
C ASN A 133 8.86 -8.88 -13.45
N VAL A 134 8.25 -8.41 -12.35
CA VAL A 134 8.74 -8.70 -11.00
C VAL A 134 8.82 -10.21 -10.75
N MET A 135 7.78 -10.96 -11.11
CA MET A 135 7.76 -12.41 -10.95
C MET A 135 8.82 -13.09 -11.82
N HIS A 136 9.09 -12.58 -13.02
CA HIS A 136 10.17 -13.10 -13.87
C HIS A 136 11.54 -12.87 -13.24
N GLU A 137 11.87 -11.62 -12.89
CA GLU A 137 13.19 -11.22 -12.38
C GLU A 137 13.55 -11.86 -11.03
N THR A 138 12.55 -12.12 -10.18
CA THR A 138 12.77 -12.64 -8.82
C THR A 138 12.52 -14.13 -8.67
N GLY A 139 12.20 -14.83 -9.76
CA GLY A 139 11.79 -16.25 -9.70
C GLY A 139 10.53 -16.45 -8.86
N GLY A 140 9.54 -15.58 -9.04
CA GLY A 140 8.27 -15.60 -8.33
C GLY A 140 8.36 -15.07 -6.90
N LEU A 141 9.04 -13.94 -6.71
CA LEU A 141 9.33 -13.32 -5.40
C LEU A 141 10.18 -14.22 -4.49
N CYS A 142 10.92 -15.18 -5.05
CA CYS A 142 11.75 -16.10 -4.29
C CYS A 142 13.10 -15.48 -3.90
N TYR A 143 13.68 -14.65 -4.77
CA TYR A 143 15.01 -14.08 -4.59
C TYR A 143 14.96 -12.57 -4.41
N ILE A 144 15.71 -12.08 -3.44
CA ILE A 144 15.92 -10.65 -3.20
C ILE A 144 17.16 -10.19 -3.96
N ASN A 145 18.24 -10.97 -3.84
CA ASN A 145 19.53 -10.70 -4.45
C ASN A 145 19.77 -11.63 -5.64
N GLU A 146 20.51 -11.14 -6.63
CA GLU A 146 20.99 -11.92 -7.76
C GLU A 146 21.73 -13.18 -7.28
N GLN A 147 21.40 -14.31 -7.89
CA GLN A 147 22.01 -15.58 -7.54
C GLN A 147 23.35 -15.75 -8.27
N ASN A 148 24.42 -16.01 -7.51
CA ASN A 148 25.77 -16.23 -8.02
C ASN A 148 26.27 -15.09 -8.94
N PRO A 149 26.37 -13.85 -8.44
CA PRO A 149 26.70 -12.71 -9.28
C PRO A 149 28.08 -12.85 -9.91
N ALA A 150 28.15 -12.68 -11.23
CA ALA A 150 29.39 -12.86 -12.00
C ALA A 150 30.41 -11.72 -11.81
N SER A 151 29.98 -10.59 -11.23
CA SER A 151 30.80 -9.39 -11.02
C SER A 151 30.23 -8.56 -9.86
N ILE A 152 30.94 -7.50 -9.49
CA ILE A 152 30.44 -6.45 -8.58
C ILE A 152 29.62 -5.38 -9.31
N TYR A 153 29.44 -5.49 -10.63
CA TYR A 153 28.66 -4.56 -11.46
C TYR A 153 29.08 -3.10 -11.27
N CYS A 154 30.39 -2.88 -11.25
CA CYS A 154 31.00 -1.57 -11.19
C CYS A 154 31.50 -1.18 -12.58
N ASP A 155 30.89 -0.15 -13.16
CA ASP A 155 31.47 0.58 -14.27
C ASP A 155 32.36 1.71 -13.73
N ALA A 156 33.67 1.46 -13.72
CA ALA A 156 34.68 2.41 -13.25
C ALA A 156 34.81 3.66 -14.14
N THR A 157 34.21 3.66 -15.34
CA THR A 157 34.21 4.83 -16.24
C THR A 157 33.13 5.85 -15.87
N SER A 158 32.15 5.46 -15.04
CA SER A 158 31.10 6.37 -14.56
C SER A 158 31.63 7.30 -13.48
N THR A 159 32.00 8.52 -13.87
CA THR A 159 32.53 9.54 -12.95
C THR A 159 31.46 10.20 -12.10
N SER A 160 30.21 10.27 -12.58
CA SER A 160 29.08 10.81 -11.82
C SER A 160 28.61 9.88 -10.71
N TRP A 161 28.85 8.57 -10.86
CA TRP A 161 28.42 7.53 -9.93
C TRP A 161 29.56 6.57 -9.61
N PRO A 162 30.62 7.05 -8.93
CA PRO A 162 31.82 6.24 -8.69
C PRO A 162 31.50 5.03 -7.80
N CYS A 163 32.15 3.91 -8.07
CA CYS A 163 32.00 2.72 -7.25
C CYS A 163 32.64 2.92 -5.87
N ALA A 164 31.88 2.62 -4.82
CA ALA A 164 32.40 2.61 -3.45
C ALA A 164 33.22 1.35 -3.20
N SER A 165 34.33 1.50 -2.49
CA SER A 165 35.21 0.38 -2.14
C SER A 165 34.47 -0.67 -1.31
N GLY A 166 34.66 -1.94 -1.66
CA GLY A 166 34.02 -3.07 -0.96
C GLY A 166 32.52 -3.21 -1.22
N LYS A 167 31.94 -2.44 -2.16
CA LYS A 167 30.53 -2.53 -2.52
C LYS A 167 30.31 -3.25 -3.84
N SER A 168 29.15 -3.89 -3.93
CA SER A 168 28.68 -4.62 -5.11
C SER A 168 27.29 -4.14 -5.50
N TYR A 169 27.10 -3.90 -6.79
CA TYR A 169 25.89 -3.38 -7.41
C TYR A 169 25.18 -4.45 -8.24
N HIS A 170 25.28 -5.71 -7.83
CA HIS A 170 24.51 -6.81 -8.41
C HIS A 170 23.00 -6.60 -8.27
N GLY A 171 22.22 -7.41 -8.99
CA GLY A 171 20.77 -7.32 -9.01
C GLY A 171 20.16 -7.41 -7.61
N ARG A 172 19.34 -6.42 -7.23
CA ARG A 172 18.54 -6.47 -6.00
C ARG A 172 17.11 -5.99 -6.21
N GLY A 173 16.21 -6.57 -5.45
CA GLY A 173 14.81 -6.16 -5.37
C GLY A 173 13.96 -6.63 -6.57
N PRO A 174 12.72 -6.12 -6.67
CA PRO A 174 11.70 -6.68 -7.56
C PRO A 174 12.03 -6.67 -9.04
N LEU A 175 12.79 -5.67 -9.51
CA LEU A 175 13.25 -5.58 -10.91
C LEU A 175 14.78 -5.68 -11.01
N GLN A 176 15.42 -6.34 -10.04
CA GLN A 176 16.87 -6.64 -10.03
C GLN A 176 17.76 -5.43 -10.42
N LEU A 177 17.60 -4.31 -9.70
CA LEU A 177 18.39 -3.09 -9.91
C LEU A 177 19.88 -3.44 -9.88
N SER A 178 20.59 -3.11 -10.95
CA SER A 178 21.99 -3.50 -11.17
C SER A 178 22.81 -2.31 -11.67
N TRP A 179 24.12 -2.32 -11.42
CA TRP A 179 25.12 -1.30 -11.79
C TRP A 179 25.17 -0.02 -10.94
N ASN A 180 26.39 0.42 -10.62
CA ASN A 180 26.69 1.63 -9.83
C ASN A 180 25.91 2.88 -10.28
N TYR A 181 25.82 3.13 -11.59
CA TYR A 181 25.12 4.30 -12.10
C TYR A 181 23.60 4.26 -11.87
N ASN A 182 23.00 3.06 -11.91
CA ASN A 182 21.57 2.90 -11.63
C ASN A 182 21.28 3.01 -10.13
N TYR A 183 22.10 2.39 -9.28
CA TYR A 183 22.00 2.55 -7.83
C TYR A 183 22.17 4.01 -7.41
N GLY A 184 23.14 4.71 -8.00
CA GLY A 184 23.38 6.12 -7.74
C GLY A 184 22.16 7.00 -8.04
N VAL A 185 21.63 6.93 -9.26
CA VAL A 185 20.47 7.75 -9.66
C VAL A 185 19.19 7.34 -8.93
N ALA A 186 18.98 6.04 -8.67
CA ALA A 186 17.85 5.57 -7.86
C ALA A 186 17.94 6.10 -6.43
N GLY A 187 19.13 6.02 -5.82
CA GLY A 187 19.42 6.55 -4.49
C GLY A 187 19.12 8.04 -4.38
N GLN A 188 19.57 8.82 -5.37
CA GLN A 188 19.30 10.25 -5.44
C GLN A 188 17.80 10.57 -5.54
N ASN A 189 17.03 9.79 -6.31
CA ASN A 189 15.60 10.01 -6.46
C ASN A 189 14.79 9.58 -5.22
N ILE A 190 15.16 8.46 -4.60
CA ILE A 190 14.40 7.81 -3.53
C ILE A 190 14.80 8.34 -2.14
N GLY A 191 16.01 8.85 -2.00
CA GLY A 191 16.56 9.34 -0.73
C GLY A 191 17.34 8.30 0.06
N PHE A 192 18.12 7.44 -0.62
CA PHE A 192 19.09 6.55 0.02
C PHE A 192 20.48 6.67 -0.62
N ASP A 193 21.52 6.29 0.11
CA ASP A 193 22.89 6.26 -0.43
C ASP A 193 23.11 5.01 -1.29
N GLY A 194 22.82 5.13 -2.59
CA GLY A 194 22.97 4.02 -3.53
C GLY A 194 24.40 3.58 -3.79
N LEU A 195 25.40 4.43 -3.53
CA LEU A 195 26.79 4.07 -3.80
C LEU A 195 27.45 3.40 -2.61
N ASN A 196 27.30 3.96 -1.40
CA ASN A 196 27.93 3.43 -0.19
C ASN A 196 27.04 2.45 0.58
N ASN A 197 25.73 2.43 0.31
CA ASN A 197 24.80 1.50 0.95
C ASN A 197 23.85 0.80 -0.05
N PRO A 198 24.36 0.19 -1.15
CA PRO A 198 23.50 -0.51 -2.12
C PRO A 198 22.74 -1.68 -1.52
N ASP A 199 23.27 -2.31 -0.46
CA ASP A 199 22.65 -3.45 0.21
C ASP A 199 21.28 -3.11 0.81
N VAL A 200 20.98 -1.84 1.06
CA VAL A 200 19.68 -1.39 1.58
C VAL A 200 18.52 -1.79 0.67
N VAL A 201 18.75 -1.90 -0.65
CA VAL A 201 17.74 -2.36 -1.62
C VAL A 201 17.32 -3.81 -1.37
N GLY A 202 18.19 -4.62 -0.79
CA GLY A 202 17.91 -5.99 -0.38
C GLY A 202 17.58 -6.16 1.10
N GLN A 203 17.56 -5.09 1.89
CA GLN A 203 17.34 -5.13 3.35
C GLN A 203 16.07 -4.38 3.79
N ASP A 204 15.64 -3.38 3.02
CA ASP A 204 14.41 -2.62 3.26
C ASP A 204 13.44 -2.86 2.10
N ALA A 205 12.33 -3.55 2.38
CA ALA A 205 11.33 -3.89 1.38
C ALA A 205 10.68 -2.68 0.72
N THR A 206 10.53 -1.55 1.44
CA THR A 206 9.94 -0.33 0.89
C THR A 206 10.90 0.33 -0.08
N ILE A 207 12.19 0.43 0.27
CA ILE A 207 13.22 0.91 -0.66
C ILE A 207 13.33 -0.04 -1.85
N SER A 208 13.27 -1.35 -1.62
CA SER A 208 13.27 -2.37 -2.67
C SER A 208 12.15 -2.16 -3.69
N PHE A 209 10.90 -1.99 -3.23
CA PHE A 209 9.81 -1.68 -4.15
C PHE A 209 9.93 -0.29 -4.78
N LYS A 210 10.42 0.72 -4.05
CA LYS A 210 10.64 2.06 -4.63
C LYS A 210 11.63 2.04 -5.77
N THR A 211 12.72 1.26 -5.71
CA THR A 211 13.66 1.15 -6.85
C THR A 211 12.99 0.53 -8.07
N ALA A 212 12.15 -0.48 -7.89
CA ALA A 212 11.39 -1.10 -8.98
C ALA A 212 10.35 -0.16 -9.59
N VAL A 213 9.55 0.51 -8.76
CA VAL A 213 8.55 1.48 -9.24
C VAL A 213 9.22 2.67 -9.92
N TRP A 214 10.31 3.19 -9.35
CA TRP A 214 11.13 4.22 -9.99
C TRP A 214 11.60 3.79 -11.38
N PHE A 215 12.22 2.61 -11.49
CA PHE A 215 12.72 2.12 -12.77
C PHE A 215 11.59 1.99 -13.79
N TRP A 216 10.45 1.45 -13.36
CA TRP A 216 9.26 1.31 -14.19
C TRP A 216 8.74 2.66 -14.69
N MET A 217 8.64 3.65 -13.81
CA MET A 217 8.15 4.98 -14.17
C MET A 217 9.06 5.70 -15.16
N GLN A 218 10.37 5.47 -15.06
CA GLN A 218 11.35 6.09 -15.96
C GLN A 218 11.42 5.41 -17.34
N ASN A 219 11.17 4.09 -17.42
CA ASN A 219 11.52 3.31 -18.62
C ASN A 219 10.36 2.55 -19.26
N CYS A 220 9.29 2.25 -18.51
CA CYS A 220 8.23 1.32 -18.94
C CYS A 220 6.83 1.97 -18.97
N HIS A 221 6.55 2.89 -18.05
CA HIS A 221 5.22 3.49 -17.85
C HIS A 221 4.60 4.06 -19.13
N SER A 222 5.38 4.80 -19.93
CA SER A 222 4.88 5.41 -21.16
C SER A 222 4.47 4.38 -22.21
N ALA A 223 5.17 3.25 -22.30
CA ALA A 223 4.87 2.21 -23.27
C ALA A 223 3.52 1.52 -23.01
N ILE A 224 3.11 1.41 -21.74
CA ILE A 224 1.85 0.74 -21.38
C ILE A 224 0.65 1.70 -21.31
N THR A 225 0.89 3.00 -21.11
CA THR A 225 -0.18 3.99 -20.90
C THR A 225 -0.52 4.84 -22.14
N SER A 226 0.32 4.80 -23.18
CA SER A 226 0.12 5.56 -24.44
C SER A 226 -0.73 4.84 -25.50
N GLY A 227 -1.20 3.62 -25.20
CA GLY A 227 -2.03 2.80 -26.10
C GLY A 227 -3.54 3.02 -25.97
#